data_AF-A0A1F6PWQ5-F1
#
_entry.id   AF-A0A1F6PWQ5-F1
#
_cell.length_a   1.000
_cell.length_b   1.000
_cell.length_c   1.000
_cell.angle_alpha   90.00
_cell.angle_beta   90.00
_cell.angle_gamma   90.00
#
_symmetry.space_group_name_H-M   'P 1'
#
loop_
_entity.id
_entity.type
_entity.pdbx_description
1 polymer ?
#
loop_
_entity_poly.entity_id
_entity_poly.type
_entity_poly.pdbx_seq_one_letter_code
_entity_poly.pdbx_strand_id
1 'polypeptide(L)'
;MQEKYKKDREFLCKLLGVAVKNFRENKAKSISLVSDEADLSKSIWADLEKGKKDPQFTTLWRISEGLGIKMSELFEYMENEIPEGWSLTEN
;
A
#
# COMPACT_ATOMS: atom_id res chain seq x y z
N MET A 1 2.43 -6.83 -23.83
CA MET A 1 1.24 -6.26 -23.15
C MET A 1 0.96 -6.93 -21.80
N GLN A 2 0.60 -8.23 -21.74
CA GLN A 2 0.27 -8.92 -20.46
C GLN A 2 1.44 -8.98 -19.45
N GLU A 3 2.67 -9.27 -19.92
CA GLU A 3 3.85 -9.33 -19.03
C GLU A 3 4.30 -7.96 -18.49
N LYS A 4 4.19 -6.90 -19.30
CA LYS A 4 4.48 -5.53 -18.83
C LYS A 4 3.50 -5.13 -17.75
N TYR A 5 2.19 -5.25 -18.03
CA TYR A 5 1.14 -4.94 -17.06
C TYR A 5 1.30 -5.72 -15.75
N LYS A 6 1.68 -7.01 -15.83
CA LYS A 6 1.94 -7.81 -14.64
C LYS A 6 3.08 -7.23 -13.80
N LYS A 7 4.21 -6.86 -14.43
CA LYS A 7 5.35 -6.23 -13.75
C LYS A 7 5.00 -4.87 -13.16
N ASP A 8 4.26 -4.04 -13.89
CA ASP A 8 3.85 -2.71 -13.43
C ASP A 8 2.88 -2.81 -12.24
N ARG A 9 1.94 -3.76 -12.29
CA ARG A 9 1.06 -4.06 -11.15
C ARG A 9 1.86 -4.55 -9.94
N GLU A 10 2.81 -5.46 -10.15
CA GLU A 10 3.68 -5.94 -9.07
C GLU A 10 4.50 -4.81 -8.46
N PHE A 11 5.00 -3.87 -9.28
CA PHE A 11 5.68 -2.67 -8.83
C PHE A 11 4.77 -1.80 -7.94
N LEU A 12 3.55 -1.47 -8.39
CA LEU A 12 2.61 -0.67 -7.59
C LEU A 12 2.26 -1.35 -6.26
N CYS A 13 2.00 -2.65 -6.26
CA CYS A 13 1.71 -3.39 -5.02
C CYS A 13 2.90 -3.35 -4.06
N LYS A 14 4.13 -3.45 -4.56
CA LYS A 14 5.35 -3.35 -3.75
C LYS A 14 5.51 -1.95 -3.16
N LEU A 15 5.28 -0.92 -3.96
CA LEU A 15 5.37 0.47 -3.51
C LEU A 15 4.33 0.76 -2.42
N LEU A 16 3.08 0.34 -2.62
CA LEU A 16 2.03 0.43 -1.60
C LEU A 16 2.45 -0.28 -0.30
N GLY A 17 3.01 -1.49 -0.40
CA GLY A 17 3.48 -2.24 0.76
C GLY A 17 4.57 -1.52 1.55
N VAL A 18 5.52 -0.89 0.85
CA VAL A 18 6.55 -0.04 1.47
C VAL A 18 5.93 1.18 2.15
N ALA A 19 5.02 1.88 1.46
CA ALA A 19 4.34 3.05 2.00
C ALA A 19 3.59 2.72 3.31
N VAL A 20 2.76 1.67 3.29
CA VAL A 20 2.01 1.20 4.46
C VAL A 20 2.93 0.84 5.62
N LYS A 21 4.04 0.13 5.34
CA LYS A 21 5.02 -0.22 6.36
C LYS A 21 5.66 1.02 6.99
N ASN A 22 6.06 1.99 6.16
CA ASN A 22 6.69 3.23 6.63
C ASN A 22 5.74 4.02 7.53
N PHE A 23 4.49 4.22 7.13
CA PHE A 23 3.50 4.89 7.98
C PHE A 23 3.26 4.12 9.29
N ARG A 24 3.15 2.79 9.25
CA ARG A 24 2.97 1.96 10.45
C ARG A 24 4.13 2.16 11.43
N GLU A 25 5.37 2.07 10.95
CA GLU A 25 6.58 2.18 11.77
C GLU A 25 6.75 3.61 12.33
N ASN A 26 6.45 4.64 11.54
CA ASN A 26 6.44 6.04 11.99
C ASN A 26 5.39 6.31 13.08
N LYS A 27 4.28 5.57 13.09
CA LYS A 27 3.26 5.62 14.14
C LYS A 27 3.55 4.66 15.30
N ALA A 28 4.70 3.97 15.29
CA ALA A 28 5.09 2.95 16.28
C ALA A 28 4.04 1.83 16.47
N LYS A 29 3.24 1.53 15.44
CA LYS A 29 2.22 0.49 15.51
C LYS A 29 2.82 -0.88 15.19
N SER A 30 2.47 -1.89 15.99
CA SER A 30 2.74 -3.28 15.63
C SER A 30 1.78 -3.73 14.53
N ILE A 31 2.14 -4.76 13.75
CA ILE A 31 1.21 -5.39 12.78
C ILE A 31 -0.08 -5.82 13.49
N SER A 32 0.02 -6.35 14.71
CA SER A 32 -1.15 -6.78 15.49
C SER A 32 -2.10 -5.65 15.80
N LEU A 33 -1.56 -4.49 16.19
CA LEU A 33 -2.37 -3.33 16.56
C LEU A 33 -3.07 -2.76 15.33
N VAL A 34 -2.30 -2.44 14.29
CA VAL A 34 -2.86 -1.78 13.10
C VAL A 34 -3.80 -2.68 12.32
N SER A 35 -3.58 -4.01 12.32
CA SER A 35 -4.50 -4.93 11.68
C SER A 35 -5.85 -4.94 12.39
N ASP A 36 -5.86 -4.87 13.72
CA ASP A 36 -7.08 -4.81 14.52
C ASP A 36 -7.84 -3.48 14.26
N GLU A 37 -7.14 -2.35 14.27
CA GLU A 37 -7.71 -1.04 13.99
C GLU A 37 -8.26 -0.90 12.56
N ALA A 38 -7.64 -1.59 11.60
CA ALA A 38 -8.12 -1.64 10.21
C ALA A 38 -9.19 -2.73 9.98
N ASP A 39 -9.56 -3.53 11.00
CA ASP A 39 -10.42 -4.72 10.93
C ASP A 39 -9.90 -5.82 9.97
N LEU A 40 -8.59 -5.86 9.73
CA LEU A 40 -7.90 -6.82 8.86
C LEU A 40 -7.22 -7.91 9.67
N SER A 41 -7.00 -9.08 9.07
CA SER A 41 -6.18 -10.11 9.71
C SER A 41 -4.69 -9.74 9.65
N LYS A 42 -3.91 -10.17 10.66
CA LYS A 42 -2.45 -10.01 10.69
C LYS A 42 -1.77 -10.57 9.44
N SER A 43 -2.30 -11.67 8.89
CA SER A 43 -1.78 -12.29 7.66
C SER A 43 -2.02 -11.42 6.44
N ILE A 44 -3.21 -10.81 6.33
CA ILE A 44 -3.53 -9.89 5.23
C ILE A 44 -2.61 -8.67 5.30
N TRP A 45 -2.44 -8.10 6.49
CA TRP A 45 -1.54 -6.96 6.71
C TRP A 45 -0.08 -7.31 6.37
N ALA A 46 0.41 -8.46 6.82
CA ALA A 46 1.78 -8.91 6.54
C ALA A 46 2.01 -9.19 5.05
N ASP A 47 1.01 -9.66 4.32
CA ASP A 47 1.09 -9.84 2.86
C ASP A 47 1.02 -8.49 2.11
N LEU A 48 0.26 -7.52 2.62
CA LEU A 48 0.19 -6.16 2.12
C LEU A 48 1.56 -5.46 2.19
N GLU A 49 2.23 -5.48 3.34
CA GLU A 49 3.58 -4.89 3.48
C GLU A 49 4.63 -5.57 2.59
N LYS A 50 4.37 -6.81 2.17
CA LYS A 50 5.22 -7.53 1.20
C LYS A 50 4.83 -7.25 -0.24
N GLY A 51 3.83 -6.42 -0.51
CA GLY A 51 3.31 -6.11 -1.85
C GLY A 51 2.73 -7.32 -2.57
N LYS A 52 2.19 -8.31 -1.85
CA LYS A 52 1.58 -9.51 -2.43
C LYS A 52 0.09 -9.34 -2.74
N LYS A 53 -0.50 -8.24 -2.30
CA LYS A 53 -1.92 -7.94 -2.45
C LYS A 53 -2.11 -6.67 -3.23
N ASP A 54 -3.12 -6.70 -4.09
CA ASP A 54 -3.70 -5.55 -4.76
C ASP A 54 -5.05 -5.28 -4.06
N PRO A 55 -5.06 -4.47 -3.00
CA PRO A 55 -6.26 -4.29 -2.18
C PRO A 55 -7.33 -3.51 -2.93
N GLN A 56 -8.60 -3.85 -2.66
CA GLN A 56 -9.72 -3.05 -3.15
C GLN A 56 -9.72 -1.65 -2.49
N PHE A 57 -10.37 -0.69 -3.15
CA PHE A 57 -10.46 0.70 -2.68
C PHE A 57 -10.97 0.84 -1.23
N THR A 58 -12.00 0.09 -0.86
CA THR A 58 -12.52 0.08 0.52
C THR A 58 -11.52 -0.47 1.54
N THR A 59 -10.73 -1.47 1.15
CA THR A 59 -9.64 -2.01 1.96
C THR A 59 -8.52 -0.98 2.14
N LEU A 60 -8.15 -0.26 1.07
CA LEU A 60 -7.21 0.87 1.18
C LEU A 60 -7.71 1.91 2.17
N TRP A 61 -9.02 2.20 2.16
CA TRP A 61 -9.60 3.22 3.05
C TRP A 61 -9.44 2.82 4.51
N ARG A 62 -9.79 1.58 4.84
CA ARG A 62 -9.59 1.00 6.16
C ARG A 62 -8.12 0.96 6.58
N ILE A 63 -7.20 0.70 5.65
CA ILE A 63 -5.76 0.76 5.91
C ILE A 63 -5.37 2.19 6.34
N SER A 64 -5.85 3.23 5.63
CA SER A 64 -5.55 4.62 5.99
C SER A 64 -6.11 5.01 7.36
N GLU A 65 -7.35 4.59 7.66
CA GLU A 65 -7.98 4.81 8.97
C GLU A 65 -7.23 4.07 10.10
N GLY A 66 -6.87 2.80 9.88
CA GLY A 66 -6.09 2.00 10.83
C GLY A 66 -4.69 2.60 11.07
N LEU A 67 -4.06 3.17 10.05
CA LEU A 67 -2.80 3.91 10.19
C LEU A 67 -2.96 5.27 10.90
N GLY A 68 -4.18 5.79 11.00
CA GLY A 68 -4.44 7.12 11.52
C GLY A 68 -3.88 8.23 10.63
N ILE A 69 -4.02 8.07 9.30
CA ILE A 69 -3.62 9.04 8.28
C ILE A 69 -4.77 9.28 7.31
N LYS A 70 -4.74 10.40 6.58
CA LYS A 70 -5.64 10.58 5.44
C LYS A 70 -5.19 9.68 4.30
N MET A 71 -6.16 9.19 3.52
CA MET A 71 -5.86 8.46 2.28
C MET A 71 -4.92 9.25 1.35
N SER A 72 -5.09 10.57 1.26
CA SER A 72 -4.25 11.42 0.41
C SER A 72 -2.77 11.36 0.79
N GLU A 73 -2.44 11.23 2.08
CA GLU A 73 -1.04 11.13 2.54
C GLU A 73 -0.39 9.83 2.05
N LEU A 74 -1.16 8.75 1.98
CA LEU A 74 -0.68 7.47 1.44
C LEU A 74 -0.35 7.59 -0.04
N PHE A 75 -1.23 8.21 -0.83
CA PHE A 75 -1.01 8.39 -2.26
C PHE A 75 0.08 9.42 -2.56
N GLU A 76 0.15 10.52 -1.82
CA GLU A 76 1.22 11.50 -1.95
C GLU A 76 2.60 10.88 -1.71
N TYR A 77 2.72 10.02 -0.69
CA TYR A 77 3.95 9.24 -0.47
C TYR A 77 4.27 8.38 -1.70
N MET A 78 3.29 7.64 -2.22
CA MET A 78 3.52 6.78 -3.39
C MET A 78 3.91 7.58 -4.63
N GLU A 79 3.22 8.68 -4.93
CA GLU A 79 3.50 9.55 -6.08
C GLU A 79 4.92 10.11 -6.03
N ASN A 80 5.41 10.48 -4.85
CA ASN A 80 6.78 10.97 -4.65
C ASN A 80 7.87 9.89 -4.88
N GLU A 81 7.52 8.61 -4.75
CA GLU A 81 8.44 7.47 -4.94
C GLU A 81 8.34 6.84 -6.34
N ILE A 82 7.32 7.21 -7.12
CA ILE A 82 7.18 6.78 -8.51
C ILE A 82 8.26 7.49 -9.35
N PRO A 83 9.04 6.75 -10.17
CA PRO A 83 10.03 7.35 -11.05
C PRO A 83 9.40 8.31 -12.07
N GLU A 84 10.11 9.39 -12.38
CA GLU A 84 9.68 10.34 -13.41
C GLU A 84 9.41 9.64 -14.74
N GLY A 85 8.27 9.96 -15.36
CA GLY A 85 7.84 9.36 -16.63
C GLY A 85 7.28 7.94 -16.52
N TRP A 86 7.16 7.36 -15.33
CA TRP A 86 6.49 6.07 -15.15
C TRP A 86 4.98 6.20 -15.40
N SER A 87 4.41 5.22 -16.11
CA SER A 87 2.97 5.15 -16.37
C SER A 87 2.50 3.70 -16.45
N LEU A 88 1.34 3.44 -15.85
CA LEU A 88 0.66 2.15 -15.93
C LEU A 88 0.06 1.93 -17.33
N THR A 89 -0.39 2.99 -17.97
CA THR A 89 -0.87 2.99 -19.36
C THR A 89 0.28 3.34 -20.31
N GLU A 90 0.26 2.76 -21.52
CA GLU A 90 1.21 3.19 -22.56
C GLU A 90 0.91 4.66 -22.91
N ASN A 91 1.92 5.52 -22.82
CA ASN A 91 1.89 6.88 -23.37
C ASN A 91 2.30 6.83 -24.85
#